data_AF-A0A9E4LN16-F1
#
_entry.id   AF-A0A9E4LN16-F1
#
_cell.length_a   1.000
_cell.length_b   1.000
_cell.length_c   1.000
_cell.angle_alpha   90.00
_cell.angle_beta   90.00
_cell.angle_gamma   90.00
#
_symmetry.space_group_name_H-M   'P 1'
#
loop_
_entity.id
_entity.type
_entity.pdbx_description
1 polymer ?
#
loop_
_entity_poly.entity_id
_entity_poly.type
_entity_poly.pdbx_seq_one_letter_code
_entity_poly.pdbx_strand_id
1 'polypeptide(L)'
;MTYDIIIVGAGPAGLAAAIRLRQLCEAAGKDFSVCVIEKGSEVGAHILSGAVLDPKALNELLPDWKEREAPVHTPVTSEQFLFLSESGGVAFPNFLLPPALHNRGNYIISLGNLCRWLASQAEAMGVEIYPGFAAAEVLTNADGSVKGVATGDMGLGQDGEKLATYQPGIELHAKYTFFAEGCRGSLGKELIERFGLREGAEAQTYGIGIKELWEVAPEKHRPGHVVHTAGWPLDGATYGGSFLYHLENRQVAVGFVIGLDYKNPYLSPYDEFQRFKLHPKIRPVFEGGKRISYGARALNEGGLQSLPKLAFPGGVLIGCEAGTLNMPKIKGTHTAMKSGMLAAEAAFAALSEGREGGDELNAYPENFRKTWVHDELYRARNVRPAFRWGLWLGTLYTGIDQILFRGRAPWTLRHGHADHESLVGKTEAQPIAYPKPDGVITFDRMSSVFLSNTNHEENQPVHLVLKDSRVAIDVNLERFDAPETRYCPAGVYEIVRDDAGANPRLQINAQNCVHCKTCDIKDPTQNINWVVPEGGGGPNYPNM
;
A
#
# COMPACT_ATOMS: atom_id res chain seq x y z
N MET A 1 -22.67 17.17 5.97
CA MET A 1 -23.55 16.03 6.34
C MET A 1 -23.08 15.49 7.69
N THR A 2 -23.93 14.77 8.42
CA THR A 2 -23.60 14.27 9.77
C THR A 2 -23.85 12.77 9.84
N TYR A 3 -22.89 12.03 10.42
CA TYR A 3 -22.95 10.58 10.62
C TYR A 3 -22.50 10.23 12.04
N ASP A 4 -22.75 9.00 12.48
CA ASP A 4 -22.13 8.48 13.70
C ASP A 4 -20.68 8.09 13.44
N ILE A 5 -20.41 7.45 12.30
CA ILE A 5 -19.07 7.07 11.86
C ILE A 5 -18.82 7.47 10.40
N ILE A 6 -17.67 8.10 10.15
CA ILE A 6 -17.10 8.27 8.82
C ILE A 6 -15.87 7.38 8.68
N ILE A 7 -15.71 6.75 7.52
CA ILE A 7 -14.57 5.91 7.17
C ILE A 7 -13.92 6.48 5.91
N VAL A 8 -12.64 6.85 6.02
CA VAL A 8 -11.86 7.39 4.91
C VAL A 8 -11.09 6.26 4.23
N GLY A 9 -11.60 5.78 3.09
CA GLY A 9 -11.00 4.75 2.26
C GLY A 9 -11.83 3.45 2.20
N ALA A 10 -12.25 3.06 0.99
CA ALA A 10 -12.97 1.82 0.72
C ALA A 10 -12.04 0.64 0.42
N GLY A 11 -10.92 0.57 1.14
CA GLY A 11 -10.05 -0.61 1.17
C GLY A 11 -10.60 -1.73 2.06
N PRO A 12 -9.90 -2.87 2.15
CA PRO A 12 -10.37 -4.01 2.93
C PRO A 12 -10.56 -3.70 4.43
N ALA A 13 -9.79 -2.75 5.00
CA ALA A 13 -9.98 -2.31 6.39
C ALA A 13 -11.28 -1.52 6.57
N GLY A 14 -11.51 -0.51 5.73
CA GLY A 14 -12.69 0.37 5.83
C GLY A 14 -13.98 -0.38 5.56
N LEU A 15 -14.01 -1.22 4.53
CA LEU A 15 -15.19 -2.05 4.22
C LEU A 15 -15.47 -3.07 5.31
N ALA A 16 -14.44 -3.71 5.89
CA ALA A 16 -14.63 -4.63 7.01
C ALA A 16 -15.15 -3.92 8.27
N ALA A 17 -14.69 -2.69 8.55
CA ALA A 17 -15.22 -1.88 9.64
C ALA A 17 -16.70 -1.52 9.43
N ALA A 18 -17.07 -1.08 8.22
CA ALA A 18 -18.44 -0.73 7.88
C ALA A 18 -19.40 -1.91 8.03
N ILE A 19 -19.05 -3.07 7.44
CA ILE A 19 -19.83 -4.32 7.54
C ILE A 19 -19.97 -4.74 9.00
N ARG A 20 -18.86 -4.77 9.75
CA ARG A 20 -18.90 -5.19 11.17
C ARG A 20 -19.78 -4.27 12.00
N LEU A 21 -19.74 -2.96 11.77
CA LEU A 21 -20.61 -2.04 12.51
C LEU A 21 -22.09 -2.34 12.22
N ARG A 22 -22.47 -2.51 10.95
CA ARG A 22 -23.87 -2.79 10.60
C ARG A 22 -24.35 -4.13 11.14
N GLN A 23 -23.50 -5.16 11.14
CA GLN A 23 -23.80 -6.45 11.80
C GLN A 23 -24.10 -6.28 13.30
N LEU A 24 -23.33 -5.45 14.02
CA LEU A 24 -23.55 -5.18 15.43
C LEU A 24 -24.84 -4.36 15.67
N CYS A 25 -25.10 -3.37 14.82
CA CYS A 25 -26.33 -2.59 14.83
C CYS A 25 -27.57 -3.49 14.66
N GLU A 26 -27.58 -4.35 13.64
CA GLU A 26 -28.66 -5.29 13.38
C GLU A 26 -28.88 -6.23 14.57
N ALA A 27 -27.81 -6.84 15.10
CA ALA A 27 -27.89 -7.77 16.22
C ALA A 27 -28.42 -7.13 17.51
N ALA A 28 -28.20 -5.83 17.71
CA ALA A 28 -28.61 -5.10 18.90
C ALA A 28 -29.88 -4.25 18.72
N GLY A 29 -30.50 -4.25 17.52
CA GLY A 29 -31.63 -3.39 17.20
C GLY A 29 -31.31 -1.89 17.28
N LYS A 30 -30.08 -1.51 16.93
CA LYS A 30 -29.61 -0.11 16.86
C LYS A 30 -29.41 0.30 15.41
N ASP A 31 -29.36 1.60 15.17
CA ASP A 31 -29.15 2.14 13.83
C ASP A 31 -28.17 3.31 13.85
N PHE A 32 -26.88 2.99 13.90
CA PHE A 32 -25.81 3.99 13.76
C PHE A 32 -25.46 4.19 12.29
N SER A 33 -25.45 5.45 11.86
CA SER A 33 -25.16 5.86 10.49
C SER A 33 -23.68 5.73 10.15
N VAL A 34 -23.37 5.21 8.95
CA VAL A 34 -22.00 4.96 8.49
C VAL A 34 -21.82 5.45 7.06
N CYS A 35 -20.81 6.30 6.87
CA CYS A 35 -20.40 6.78 5.56
C CYS A 35 -18.97 6.34 5.25
N VAL A 36 -18.75 5.75 4.08
CA VAL A 36 -17.44 5.42 3.53
C VAL A 36 -17.18 6.32 2.34
N ILE A 37 -16.09 7.08 2.35
CA ILE A 37 -15.66 7.88 1.21
C ILE A 37 -14.40 7.28 0.59
N GLU A 38 -14.32 7.28 -0.74
CA GLU A 38 -13.20 6.71 -1.50
C GLU A 38 -12.79 7.64 -2.63
N LYS A 39 -11.48 7.85 -2.76
CA LYS A 39 -10.93 8.72 -3.82
C LYS A 39 -11.03 8.11 -5.22
N GLY A 40 -11.06 6.78 -5.36
CA GLY A 40 -11.21 6.08 -6.64
C GLY A 40 -12.56 6.36 -7.27
N SER A 41 -12.59 6.43 -8.60
CA SER A 41 -13.82 6.64 -9.38
C SER A 41 -14.90 5.58 -9.11
N GLU A 42 -14.48 4.39 -8.68
CA GLU A 42 -15.29 3.34 -8.10
C GLU A 42 -14.49 2.63 -6.99
N VAL A 43 -15.17 1.89 -6.13
CA VAL A 43 -14.48 0.99 -5.19
C VAL A 43 -13.66 -0.02 -5.98
N GLY A 44 -12.40 -0.23 -5.60
CA GLY A 44 -11.50 -1.15 -6.29
C GLY A 44 -10.56 -0.48 -7.30
N ALA A 45 -10.91 0.68 -7.87
CA ALA A 45 -10.11 1.37 -8.89
C ALA A 45 -8.67 1.70 -8.43
N HIS A 46 -8.50 1.98 -7.14
CA HIS A 46 -7.22 2.31 -6.53
C HIS A 46 -6.56 1.17 -5.74
N ILE A 47 -7.16 -0.03 -5.77
CA ILE A 47 -6.66 -1.19 -5.03
C ILE A 47 -5.60 -1.91 -5.86
N LEU A 48 -4.43 -2.13 -5.24
CA LEU A 48 -3.34 -2.88 -5.86
C LEU A 48 -2.70 -3.82 -4.85
N SER A 49 -2.61 -5.09 -5.20
CA SER A 49 -1.90 -6.11 -4.41
C SER A 49 -1.54 -7.32 -5.26
N GLY A 50 -0.43 -8.00 -4.96
CA GLY A 50 -0.20 -9.34 -5.49
C GLY A 50 -1.27 -10.35 -5.03
N ALA A 51 -1.75 -10.17 -3.80
CA ALA A 51 -2.90 -10.83 -3.18
C ALA A 51 -2.91 -12.37 -3.17
N VAL A 52 -2.06 -12.95 -2.30
CA VAL A 52 -2.36 -14.25 -1.68
C VAL A 52 -3.11 -13.99 -0.37
N LEU A 53 -4.44 -14.16 -0.39
CA LEU A 53 -5.34 -13.91 0.73
C LEU A 53 -5.28 -15.02 1.76
N ASP A 54 -4.97 -14.66 3.01
CA ASP A 54 -5.28 -15.47 4.19
C ASP A 54 -6.76 -15.23 4.56
N PRO A 55 -7.64 -16.24 4.46
CA PRO A 55 -9.08 -16.03 4.59
C PRO A 55 -9.53 -15.83 6.04
N LYS A 56 -8.62 -15.86 7.03
CA LYS A 56 -8.99 -15.86 8.46
C LYS A 56 -9.95 -14.74 8.85
N ALA A 57 -9.64 -13.50 8.49
CA ALA A 57 -10.51 -12.37 8.82
C ALA A 57 -11.81 -12.35 8.02
N LEU A 58 -11.78 -12.83 6.77
CA LEU A 58 -12.98 -12.98 5.95
C LEU A 58 -13.93 -14.04 6.55
N ASN A 59 -13.39 -15.17 7.02
CA ASN A 59 -14.14 -16.20 7.74
C ASN A 59 -14.78 -15.66 9.03
N GLU A 60 -14.12 -14.73 9.73
CA GLU A 60 -14.69 -14.07 10.91
C GLU A 60 -15.77 -13.04 10.55
N LEU A 61 -15.61 -12.32 9.43
CA LEU A 61 -16.51 -11.25 8.99
C LEU A 61 -17.78 -11.76 8.33
N LEU A 62 -17.64 -12.65 7.36
CA LEU A 62 -18.71 -13.21 6.54
C LEU A 62 -18.46 -14.70 6.41
N PRO A 63 -18.77 -15.52 7.43
CA PRO A 63 -18.44 -16.95 7.42
C PRO A 63 -19.06 -17.73 6.24
N ASP A 64 -20.12 -17.19 5.65
CA ASP A 64 -20.87 -17.67 4.50
C ASP A 64 -20.43 -17.02 3.16
N TRP A 65 -19.21 -16.48 3.09
CA TRP A 65 -18.70 -15.80 1.88
C TRP A 65 -18.68 -16.70 0.64
N LYS A 66 -18.59 -18.02 0.82
CA LYS A 66 -18.61 -18.99 -0.29
C LYS A 66 -19.99 -19.10 -0.90
N GLU A 67 -21.02 -19.19 -0.06
CA GLU A 67 -22.42 -19.23 -0.47
C GLU A 67 -22.87 -17.91 -1.11
N ARG A 68 -22.22 -16.80 -0.73
CA ARG A 68 -22.43 -15.46 -1.29
C ARG A 68 -21.58 -15.15 -2.53
N GLU A 69 -20.99 -16.18 -3.13
CA GLU A 69 -20.21 -16.08 -4.37
C GLU A 69 -19.07 -15.04 -4.32
N ALA A 70 -18.38 -14.92 -3.18
CA ALA A 70 -17.23 -14.02 -3.10
C ALA A 70 -16.16 -14.40 -4.15
N PRO A 71 -15.46 -13.42 -4.75
CA PRO A 71 -14.49 -13.64 -5.83
C PRO A 71 -13.15 -14.22 -5.31
N VAL A 72 -13.23 -15.38 -4.67
CA VAL A 72 -12.14 -16.07 -3.95
C VAL A 72 -12.11 -17.52 -4.42
N HIS A 73 -11.75 -17.73 -5.68
CA HIS A 73 -11.93 -19.01 -6.38
C HIS A 73 -10.66 -19.86 -6.51
N THR A 74 -9.46 -19.26 -6.45
CA THR A 74 -8.21 -19.96 -6.77
C THR A 74 -7.44 -20.34 -5.49
N PRO A 75 -7.63 -21.55 -4.92
CA PRO A 75 -6.83 -21.99 -3.78
C PRO A 75 -5.36 -22.16 -4.21
N VAL A 76 -4.43 -21.86 -3.29
CA VAL A 76 -3.01 -22.15 -3.53
C VAL A 76 -2.79 -23.66 -3.50
N THR A 77 -2.31 -24.22 -4.61
CA THR A 77 -2.06 -25.65 -4.81
C THR A 77 -0.60 -26.02 -4.64
N SER A 78 0.30 -25.09 -4.93
CA SER A 78 1.74 -25.30 -4.84
C SER A 78 2.47 -23.97 -4.66
N GLU A 79 3.61 -24.03 -3.99
CA GLU A 79 4.46 -22.86 -3.74
C GLU A 79 5.92 -23.18 -4.03
N GLN A 80 6.70 -22.16 -4.39
CA GLN A 80 8.13 -22.26 -4.62
C GLN A 80 8.82 -20.97 -4.18
N PHE A 81 9.97 -21.10 -3.53
CA PHE A 81 10.87 -19.99 -3.23
C PHE A 81 12.20 -20.18 -3.96
N LEU A 82 12.63 -19.19 -4.74
CA LEU A 82 13.87 -19.25 -5.53
C LEU A 82 14.88 -18.19 -5.04
N PHE A 83 16.13 -18.60 -4.84
CA PHE A 83 17.26 -17.68 -4.78
C PHE A 83 17.88 -17.57 -6.17
N LEU A 84 17.86 -16.36 -6.75
CA LEU A 84 18.32 -16.11 -8.11
C LEU A 84 19.74 -15.54 -8.13
N SER A 85 20.53 -16.04 -9.08
CA SER A 85 21.72 -15.37 -9.60
C SER A 85 21.38 -14.82 -10.99
N GLU A 86 22.31 -14.12 -11.65
CA GLU A 86 22.03 -13.56 -12.99
C GLU A 86 21.72 -14.63 -14.05
N SER A 87 22.39 -15.78 -13.98
CA SER A 87 22.31 -16.85 -14.99
C SER A 87 21.42 -18.03 -14.58
N GLY A 88 20.88 -18.05 -13.37
CA GLY A 88 20.14 -19.20 -12.85
C GLY A 88 19.54 -19.00 -11.48
N GLY A 89 19.11 -20.08 -10.85
CA GLY A 89 18.54 -19.99 -9.51
C GLY A 89 18.33 -21.35 -8.88
N VAL A 90 18.35 -21.36 -7.55
CA VAL A 90 18.17 -22.56 -6.72
C VAL A 90 16.84 -22.46 -5.99
N ALA A 91 16.06 -23.53 -6.05
CA ALA A 91 14.84 -23.65 -5.27
C ALA A 91 15.17 -23.99 -3.82
N PHE A 92 14.65 -23.22 -2.88
CA PHE A 92 14.75 -23.54 -1.47
C PHE A 92 13.76 -24.66 -1.12
N PRO A 93 14.17 -25.70 -0.37
CA PRO A 93 13.25 -26.78 -0.01
C PRO A 93 12.07 -26.27 0.81
N ASN A 94 10.84 -26.47 0.32
CA ASN A 94 9.64 -25.91 0.95
C ASN A 94 9.49 -26.31 2.43
N PHE A 95 9.86 -27.52 2.83
CA PHE A 95 9.74 -27.99 4.22
C PHE A 95 10.69 -27.27 5.20
N LEU A 96 11.69 -26.54 4.69
CA LEU A 96 12.58 -25.70 5.48
C LEU A 96 12.10 -24.23 5.52
N LEU A 97 11.07 -23.87 4.77
CA LEU A 97 10.52 -22.51 4.82
C LEU A 97 9.87 -22.26 6.19
N PRO A 98 10.05 -21.06 6.77
CA PRO A 98 9.29 -20.63 7.93
C PRO A 98 7.78 -20.76 7.73
N PRO A 99 6.99 -21.05 8.79
CA PRO A 99 5.53 -21.14 8.70
C PRO A 99 4.84 -19.91 8.09
N ALA A 100 5.42 -18.72 8.23
CA ALA A 100 4.91 -17.50 7.61
C ALA A 100 4.93 -17.55 6.06
N LEU A 101 5.84 -18.30 5.45
CA LEU A 101 5.94 -18.40 3.99
C LEU A 101 5.05 -19.48 3.39
N HIS A 102 4.43 -20.33 4.22
CA HIS A 102 3.49 -21.34 3.74
C HIS A 102 2.13 -20.75 3.39
N ASN A 103 1.59 -21.16 2.25
CA ASN A 103 0.34 -20.65 1.71
C ASN A 103 -0.80 -21.68 1.66
N ARG A 104 -0.65 -22.81 2.35
CA ARG A 104 -1.73 -23.80 2.46
C ARG A 104 -2.96 -23.17 3.11
N GLY A 105 -4.11 -23.28 2.44
CA GLY A 105 -5.38 -22.72 2.89
C GLY A 105 -5.63 -21.26 2.46
N ASN A 106 -4.66 -20.64 1.78
CA ASN A 106 -4.80 -19.31 1.20
C ASN A 106 -5.31 -19.37 -0.23
N TYR A 107 -5.73 -18.22 -0.75
CA TYR A 107 -6.28 -18.07 -2.10
C TYR A 107 -5.54 -16.98 -2.87
N ILE A 108 -5.35 -17.18 -4.16
CA ILE A 108 -4.86 -16.14 -5.07
C ILE A 108 -6.08 -15.40 -5.61
N ILE A 109 -6.14 -14.07 -5.46
CA ILE A 109 -7.31 -13.27 -5.81
C ILE A 109 -6.93 -11.97 -6.52
N SER A 110 -7.92 -11.28 -7.11
CA SER A 110 -7.83 -9.82 -7.27
C SER A 110 -8.36 -9.15 -6.00
N LEU A 111 -7.53 -8.31 -5.37
CA LEU A 111 -7.96 -7.57 -4.19
C LEU A 111 -8.96 -6.47 -4.56
N GLY A 112 -8.83 -5.87 -5.76
CA GLY A 112 -9.83 -4.96 -6.29
C GLY A 112 -11.22 -5.58 -6.37
N ASN A 113 -11.33 -6.80 -6.92
CA ASN A 113 -12.61 -7.51 -7.01
C ASN A 113 -13.17 -7.91 -5.65
N LEU A 114 -12.32 -8.32 -4.70
CA LEU A 114 -12.78 -8.55 -3.33
C LEU A 114 -13.34 -7.28 -2.69
N CYS A 115 -12.71 -6.11 -2.90
CA CYS A 115 -13.21 -4.85 -2.35
C CYS A 115 -14.53 -4.42 -3.01
N ARG A 116 -14.69 -4.58 -4.33
CA ARG A 116 -15.98 -4.37 -5.02
C ARG A 116 -17.09 -5.25 -4.43
N TRP A 117 -16.79 -6.54 -4.21
CA TRP A 117 -17.72 -7.46 -3.59
C TRP A 117 -18.05 -7.06 -2.15
N LEU A 118 -17.05 -6.74 -1.31
CA LEU A 118 -17.28 -6.27 0.05
C LEU A 118 -18.11 -4.97 0.10
N ALA A 119 -17.92 -4.05 -0.84
CA ALA A 119 -18.75 -2.86 -0.96
C ALA A 119 -20.22 -3.23 -1.21
N SER A 120 -20.51 -4.14 -2.14
CA SER A 120 -21.89 -4.61 -2.35
C SER A 120 -22.51 -5.24 -1.09
N GLN A 121 -21.70 -5.95 -0.28
CA GLN A 121 -22.17 -6.49 0.99
C GLN A 121 -22.46 -5.39 2.02
N ALA A 122 -21.62 -4.35 2.07
CA ALA A 122 -21.80 -3.20 2.94
C ALA A 122 -23.04 -2.37 2.54
N GLU A 123 -23.22 -2.08 1.26
CA GLU A 123 -24.38 -1.34 0.73
C GLU A 123 -25.69 -2.08 1.01
N ALA A 124 -25.71 -3.41 0.85
CA ALA A 124 -26.85 -4.24 1.21
C ALA A 124 -27.22 -4.17 2.71
N MET A 125 -26.27 -3.76 3.57
CA MET A 125 -26.48 -3.53 5.01
C MET A 125 -26.78 -2.05 5.34
N GLY A 126 -27.00 -1.20 4.33
CA GLY A 126 -27.33 0.21 4.48
C GLY A 126 -26.13 1.13 4.76
N VAL A 127 -24.91 0.69 4.44
CA VAL A 127 -23.74 1.59 4.45
C VAL A 127 -23.81 2.52 3.25
N GLU A 128 -23.61 3.82 3.47
CA GLU A 128 -23.46 4.78 2.39
C GLU A 128 -22.01 4.78 1.91
N ILE A 129 -21.78 4.48 0.62
CA ILE A 129 -20.44 4.46 0.02
C ILE A 129 -20.38 5.49 -1.11
N TYR A 130 -19.44 6.41 -1.01
CA TYR A 130 -19.23 7.51 -1.95
C TYR A 130 -17.86 7.38 -2.64
N PRO A 131 -17.76 6.60 -3.73
CA PRO A 131 -16.59 6.64 -4.59
C PRO A 131 -16.52 7.96 -5.36
N GLY A 132 -15.32 8.39 -5.71
CA GLY A 132 -15.04 9.68 -6.33
C GLY A 132 -14.96 10.84 -5.33
N PHE A 133 -15.02 10.59 -4.03
CA PHE A 133 -14.94 11.62 -2.98
C PHE A 133 -13.67 11.42 -2.16
N ALA A 134 -12.65 12.23 -2.45
CA ALA A 134 -11.39 12.21 -1.73
C ALA A 134 -11.46 13.10 -0.48
N ALA A 135 -11.14 12.55 0.70
CA ALA A 135 -10.93 13.33 1.91
C ALA A 135 -9.66 14.17 1.76
N ALA A 136 -9.80 15.50 1.78
CA ALA A 136 -8.70 16.44 1.58
C ALA A 136 -8.28 17.15 2.87
N GLU A 137 -9.16 17.21 3.86
CA GLU A 137 -8.92 17.94 5.11
C GLU A 137 -9.48 17.18 6.32
N VAL A 138 -8.76 17.24 7.45
CA VAL A 138 -9.26 16.83 8.76
C VAL A 138 -9.96 18.00 9.44
N LEU A 139 -11.24 17.82 9.78
CA LEU A 139 -12.00 18.80 10.55
C LEU A 139 -11.82 18.56 12.05
N THR A 140 -11.58 19.62 12.82
CA THR A 140 -11.40 19.53 14.27
C THR A 140 -12.39 20.38 15.06
N ASN A 141 -12.75 19.90 16.25
CA ASN A 141 -13.47 20.66 17.26
C ASN A 141 -12.56 21.71 17.91
N ALA A 142 -13.16 22.62 18.69
CA ALA A 142 -12.42 23.68 19.39
C ALA A 142 -11.43 23.15 20.44
N ASP A 143 -11.65 21.95 20.97
CA ASP A 143 -10.74 21.25 21.90
C ASP A 143 -9.59 20.50 21.18
N GLY A 144 -9.56 20.55 19.85
CA GLY A 144 -8.57 19.88 19.01
C GLY A 144 -8.90 18.43 18.64
N SER A 145 -9.99 17.86 19.15
CA SER A 145 -10.45 16.51 18.77
C SER A 145 -10.96 16.48 17.33
N VAL A 146 -10.89 15.32 16.68
CA VAL A 146 -11.40 15.16 15.30
C VAL A 146 -12.92 15.21 15.30
N LYS A 147 -13.46 16.04 14.40
CA LYS A 147 -14.88 16.26 14.16
C LYS A 147 -15.35 15.54 12.89
N GLY A 148 -14.45 15.20 11.99
CA GLY A 148 -14.78 14.66 10.68
C GLY A 148 -13.74 14.98 9.62
N VAL A 149 -14.17 15.02 8.37
CA VAL A 149 -13.33 15.35 7.21
C VAL A 149 -14.09 16.21 6.21
N ALA A 150 -13.38 16.95 5.39
CA ALA A 150 -13.94 17.60 4.21
C ALA A 150 -13.36 16.98 2.94
N THR A 151 -14.19 16.92 1.89
CA THR A 151 -13.69 16.60 0.54
C THR A 151 -12.99 17.81 -0.05
N GLY A 152 -12.12 17.59 -1.04
CA GLY A 152 -11.50 18.70 -1.79
C GLY A 152 -12.51 19.48 -2.62
N ASP A 153 -12.20 20.75 -2.87
CA ASP A 153 -12.86 21.56 -3.91
C ASP A 153 -12.64 20.91 -5.29
N MET A 154 -13.62 21.04 -6.17
CA MET A 154 -13.53 20.65 -7.59
C MET A 154 -13.63 21.89 -8.47
N GLY A 155 -13.05 21.84 -9.67
CA GLY A 155 -13.09 22.94 -10.64
C GLY A 155 -12.20 24.11 -10.23
N LEU A 156 -11.02 23.83 -9.67
CA LEU A 156 -9.95 24.81 -9.49
C LEU A 156 -8.95 24.68 -10.64
N GLY A 157 -8.50 25.80 -11.20
CA GLY A 157 -7.43 25.81 -12.21
C GLY A 157 -6.07 25.46 -11.61
N GLN A 158 -5.06 25.23 -12.46
CA GLN A 158 -3.67 24.99 -12.00
C GLN A 158 -3.10 26.13 -11.13
N ASP A 159 -3.58 27.35 -11.32
CA ASP A 159 -3.24 28.54 -10.54
C ASP A 159 -4.03 28.67 -9.23
N GLY A 160 -4.99 27.77 -8.98
CA GLY A 160 -5.89 27.79 -7.84
C GLY A 160 -7.10 28.70 -8.01
N GLU A 161 -7.29 29.32 -9.18
CA GLU A 161 -8.45 30.16 -9.45
C GLU A 161 -9.70 29.31 -9.72
N LYS A 162 -10.86 29.82 -9.32
CA LYS A 162 -12.14 29.12 -9.48
C LYS A 162 -12.56 29.11 -10.94
N LEU A 163 -12.73 27.92 -11.51
CA LEU A 163 -13.27 27.74 -12.86
C LEU A 163 -14.80 27.87 -12.86
N ALA A 164 -15.41 27.91 -14.05
CA ALA A 164 -16.86 27.92 -14.20
C ALA A 164 -17.54 26.66 -13.62
N THR A 165 -16.79 25.57 -13.47
CA THR A 165 -17.23 24.29 -12.90
C THR A 165 -16.97 24.18 -11.39
N TYR A 166 -16.52 25.26 -10.74
CA TYR A 166 -16.16 25.25 -9.33
C TYR A 166 -17.28 24.73 -8.43
N GLN A 167 -16.94 23.79 -7.56
CA GLN A 167 -17.81 23.28 -6.51
C GLN A 167 -16.99 23.21 -5.21
N PRO A 168 -17.48 23.81 -4.11
CA PRO A 168 -16.81 23.71 -2.84
C PRO A 168 -16.88 22.28 -2.31
N GLY A 169 -15.85 21.88 -1.57
CA GLY A 169 -15.81 20.63 -0.84
C GLY A 169 -16.97 20.48 0.14
N ILE A 170 -17.30 19.23 0.46
CA ILE A 170 -18.39 18.89 1.38
C ILE A 170 -17.80 18.51 2.72
N GLU A 171 -18.24 19.18 3.78
CA GLU A 171 -17.92 18.77 5.15
C GLU A 171 -18.78 17.57 5.58
N LEU A 172 -18.12 16.55 6.11
CA LEU A 172 -18.70 15.36 6.68
C LEU A 172 -18.31 15.32 8.16
N HIS A 173 -19.29 15.48 9.05
CA HIS A 173 -19.09 15.48 10.50
C HIS A 173 -19.45 14.10 11.07
N ALA A 174 -18.67 13.60 12.02
CA ALA A 174 -18.97 12.37 12.72
C ALA A 174 -18.54 12.38 14.18
N LYS A 175 -19.16 11.51 14.98
CA LYS A 175 -18.74 11.25 16.36
C LYS A 175 -17.36 10.59 16.38
N TYR A 176 -17.12 9.63 15.49
CA TYR A 176 -15.81 9.02 15.29
C TYR A 176 -15.44 8.92 13.81
N THR A 177 -14.19 9.23 13.47
CA THR A 177 -13.66 9.10 12.11
C THR A 177 -12.57 8.04 12.03
N PHE A 178 -12.72 7.09 11.11
CA PHE A 178 -11.77 5.99 10.90
C PHE A 178 -10.92 6.29 9.67
N PHE A 179 -9.61 6.39 9.86
CA PHE A 179 -8.67 6.66 8.77
C PHE A 179 -8.12 5.33 8.25
N ALA A 180 -8.47 5.02 7.00
CA ALA A 180 -8.18 3.77 6.31
C ALA A 180 -7.61 4.00 4.89
N GLU A 181 -6.89 5.11 4.67
CA GLU A 181 -6.34 5.49 3.35
C GLU A 181 -5.27 4.49 2.85
N GLY A 182 -4.74 3.68 3.76
CA GLY A 182 -3.84 2.57 3.49
C GLY A 182 -2.39 2.98 3.70
N CYS A 183 -1.47 2.38 2.94
CA CYS A 183 -0.06 2.69 3.11
C CYS A 183 0.23 4.18 2.84
N ARG A 184 0.75 4.89 3.85
CA ARG A 184 1.10 6.32 3.81
C ARG A 184 -0.11 7.20 3.43
N GLY A 185 -1.17 7.19 4.25
CA GLY A 185 -2.29 8.10 4.14
C GLY A 185 -1.87 9.57 4.20
N SER A 186 -2.54 10.42 3.42
CA SER A 186 -2.27 11.86 3.38
C SER A 186 -2.76 12.56 4.64
N LEU A 187 -3.93 12.17 5.14
CA LEU A 187 -4.48 12.71 6.38
C LEU A 187 -3.90 11.95 7.57
N GLY A 188 -3.69 10.64 7.44
CA GLY A 188 -3.07 9.83 8.49
C GLY A 188 -1.68 10.32 8.89
N LYS A 189 -0.82 10.74 7.95
CA LYS A 189 0.48 11.35 8.32
C LYS A 189 0.32 12.67 9.09
N GLU A 190 -0.66 13.49 8.75
CA GLU A 190 -0.94 14.75 9.44
C GLU A 190 -1.42 14.48 10.87
N LEU A 191 -2.34 13.53 11.04
CA LEU A 191 -2.85 13.11 12.34
C LEU A 191 -1.76 12.53 13.23
N ILE A 192 -0.86 11.73 12.64
CA ILE A 192 0.28 11.16 13.33
C ILE A 192 1.18 12.26 13.90
N GLU A 193 1.44 13.32 13.14
CA GLU A 193 2.21 14.49 13.59
C GLU A 193 1.44 15.31 14.63
N ARG A 194 0.21 15.71 14.31
CA ARG A 194 -0.65 16.57 15.14
C ARG A 194 -0.85 16.02 16.55
N PHE A 195 -1.08 14.72 16.68
CA PHE A 195 -1.32 14.06 17.97
C PHE A 195 -0.09 13.34 18.54
N GLY A 196 1.08 13.48 17.93
CA GLY A 196 2.32 12.84 18.41
C GLY A 196 2.22 11.31 18.47
N LEU A 197 1.47 10.68 17.57
CA LEU A 197 1.07 9.26 17.68
C LEU A 197 2.25 8.28 17.56
N ARG A 198 3.45 8.75 17.20
CA ARG A 198 4.65 7.93 17.10
C ARG A 198 5.53 7.95 18.36
N GLU A 199 5.13 8.65 19.41
CA GLU A 199 5.88 8.62 20.66
C GLU A 199 6.02 7.17 21.16
N GLY A 200 7.26 6.69 21.32
CA GLY A 200 7.57 5.31 21.68
C GLY A 200 7.52 4.28 20.53
N ALA A 201 7.29 4.69 19.28
CA ALA A 201 7.32 3.83 18.09
C ALA A 201 8.48 4.20 17.14
N GLU A 202 9.12 3.21 16.52
CA GLU A 202 10.16 3.45 15.51
C GLU A 202 9.57 3.97 14.21
N ALA A 203 10.33 4.67 13.37
CA ALA A 203 9.90 5.08 12.03
C ALA A 203 9.23 3.93 11.27
N GLN A 204 8.17 4.22 10.51
CA GLN A 204 7.63 3.24 9.59
C GLN A 204 8.59 3.11 8.43
N THR A 205 8.92 1.87 8.08
CA THR A 205 9.68 1.54 6.89
C THR A 205 8.72 0.98 5.85
N TYR A 206 9.10 1.12 4.59
CA TYR A 206 8.23 0.89 3.46
C TYR A 206 8.99 0.19 2.33
N GLY A 207 8.24 -0.46 1.46
CA GLY A 207 8.70 -0.89 0.15
C GLY A 207 7.81 -0.31 -0.93
N ILE A 208 8.29 -0.31 -2.17
CA ILE A 208 7.48 -0.05 -3.36
C ILE A 208 7.22 -1.36 -4.08
N GLY A 209 5.95 -1.73 -4.22
CA GLY A 209 5.51 -2.86 -5.02
C GLY A 209 5.07 -2.38 -6.40
N ILE A 210 5.64 -2.96 -7.45
CA ILE A 210 5.21 -2.76 -8.83
C ILE A 210 4.61 -4.08 -9.32
N LYS A 211 3.44 -4.02 -9.95
CA LYS A 211 2.68 -5.18 -10.40
C LYS A 211 2.28 -5.04 -11.85
N GLU A 212 2.32 -6.16 -12.57
CA GLU A 212 1.66 -6.34 -13.85
C GLU A 212 0.73 -7.55 -13.79
N LEU A 213 -0.33 -7.51 -14.60
CA LEU A 213 -1.17 -8.66 -14.88
C LEU A 213 -0.93 -9.09 -16.33
N TRP A 214 -0.75 -10.40 -16.52
CA TRP A 214 -0.45 -11.00 -17.81
C TRP A 214 -1.45 -12.09 -18.14
N GLU A 215 -1.93 -12.14 -19.38
CA GLU A 215 -2.51 -13.34 -19.95
C GLU A 215 -1.38 -14.17 -20.58
N VAL A 216 -1.22 -15.42 -20.15
CA VAL A 216 -0.13 -16.30 -20.61
C VAL A 216 -0.66 -17.46 -21.44
N ALA A 217 0.23 -18.11 -22.20
CA ALA A 217 -0.14 -19.28 -22.99
C ALA A 217 -0.66 -20.42 -22.08
N PRO A 218 -1.68 -21.20 -22.50
CA PRO A 218 -2.29 -22.23 -21.67
C PRO A 218 -1.29 -23.23 -21.06
N GLU A 219 -0.29 -23.65 -21.83
CA GLU A 219 0.75 -24.60 -21.43
C GLU A 219 1.74 -24.04 -20.39
N LYS A 220 1.77 -22.71 -20.24
CA LYS A 220 2.60 -21.98 -19.26
C LYS A 220 1.82 -21.65 -18.00
N HIS A 221 0.50 -21.82 -18.01
CA HIS A 221 -0.39 -21.49 -16.89
C HIS A 221 -0.58 -22.67 -15.93
N ARG A 222 -0.48 -22.42 -14.63
CA ARG A 222 -0.62 -23.41 -13.55
C ARG A 222 -1.48 -22.85 -12.42
N PRO A 223 -2.82 -22.89 -12.50
CA PRO A 223 -3.70 -22.28 -11.50
C PRO A 223 -3.34 -22.68 -10.06
N GLY A 224 -3.28 -21.71 -9.16
CA GLY A 224 -2.92 -21.94 -7.75
C GLY A 224 -1.43 -22.08 -7.48
N HIS A 225 -0.57 -21.93 -8.48
CA HIS A 225 0.89 -21.93 -8.30
C HIS A 225 1.41 -20.56 -7.86
N VAL A 226 2.23 -20.56 -6.81
CA VAL A 226 2.84 -19.38 -6.19
C VAL A 226 4.37 -19.46 -6.29
N VAL A 227 5.02 -18.43 -6.82
CA VAL A 227 6.47 -18.31 -6.85
C VAL A 227 6.89 -17.02 -6.16
N HIS A 228 7.86 -17.12 -5.25
CA HIS A 228 8.57 -15.98 -4.68
C HIS A 228 10.05 -16.09 -5.03
N THR A 229 10.72 -14.95 -5.19
CA THR A 229 12.17 -14.94 -5.43
C THR A 229 12.89 -13.88 -4.62
N ALA A 230 14.15 -14.16 -4.27
CA ALA A 230 15.09 -13.21 -3.70
C ALA A 230 16.45 -13.31 -4.42
N GLY A 231 17.30 -12.28 -4.27
CA GLY A 231 18.57 -12.17 -4.97
C GLY A 231 18.44 -11.35 -6.24
N TRP A 232 19.00 -11.84 -7.35
CA TRP A 232 19.04 -11.11 -8.61
C TRP A 232 17.64 -10.63 -9.06
N PRO A 233 17.50 -9.38 -9.58
CA PRO A 233 18.57 -8.46 -9.99
C PRO A 233 19.15 -7.56 -8.90
N LEU A 234 18.66 -7.64 -7.66
CA LEU A 234 19.15 -6.84 -6.57
C LEU A 234 20.53 -7.31 -6.09
N ASP A 235 21.30 -6.35 -5.56
CA ASP A 235 22.51 -6.67 -4.81
C ASP A 235 22.17 -7.31 -3.45
N GLY A 236 23.20 -7.80 -2.74
CA GLY A 236 23.00 -8.43 -1.44
C GLY A 236 22.62 -7.47 -0.31
N ALA A 237 22.68 -6.15 -0.53
CA ALA A 237 22.42 -5.13 0.49
C ALA A 237 21.03 -4.51 0.37
N THR A 238 20.43 -4.57 -0.82
CA THR A 238 19.11 -4.02 -1.12
C THR A 238 18.04 -5.03 -0.76
N TYR A 239 17.12 -4.65 0.14
CA TYR A 239 15.98 -5.49 0.48
C TYR A 239 14.96 -5.50 -0.67
N GLY A 240 14.51 -6.69 -1.06
CA GLY A 240 13.46 -6.84 -2.06
C GLY A 240 13.36 -8.25 -2.62
N GLY A 241 12.42 -8.42 -3.54
CA GLY A 241 12.13 -9.71 -4.16
C GLY A 241 10.93 -9.65 -5.08
N SER A 242 10.61 -10.79 -5.69
CA SER A 242 9.47 -10.90 -6.61
C SER A 242 8.36 -11.77 -6.07
N PHE A 243 7.20 -11.61 -6.67
CA PHE A 243 6.12 -12.56 -6.61
C PHE A 243 5.58 -12.86 -8.01
N LEU A 244 5.13 -14.09 -8.23
CA LEU A 244 4.46 -14.53 -9.45
C LEU A 244 3.39 -15.56 -9.09
N TYR A 245 2.12 -15.22 -9.30
CA TYR A 245 0.97 -16.02 -8.89
C TYR A 245 0.07 -16.31 -10.08
N HIS A 246 -0.28 -17.58 -10.26
CA HIS A 246 -1.18 -18.03 -11.33
C HIS A 246 -2.64 -18.01 -10.85
N LEU A 247 -3.40 -17.05 -11.36
CA LEU A 247 -4.83 -16.85 -11.06
C LEU A 247 -5.70 -17.73 -11.99
N GLU A 248 -7.01 -17.52 -11.96
CA GLU A 248 -7.94 -18.01 -12.97
C GLU A 248 -7.71 -17.38 -14.35
N ASN A 249 -8.43 -17.86 -15.37
CA ASN A 249 -8.50 -17.25 -16.71
C ASN A 249 -7.15 -17.06 -17.43
N ARG A 250 -6.20 -17.97 -17.22
CA ARG A 250 -4.82 -17.89 -17.76
C ARG A 250 -4.07 -16.63 -17.35
N GLN A 251 -4.49 -15.99 -16.25
CA GLN A 251 -3.84 -14.79 -15.76
C GLN A 251 -2.71 -15.13 -14.79
N VAL A 252 -1.64 -14.34 -14.87
CA VAL A 252 -0.51 -14.35 -13.94
C VAL A 252 -0.33 -12.93 -13.40
N ALA A 253 -0.44 -12.78 -12.09
CA ALA A 253 -0.02 -11.56 -11.39
C ALA A 253 1.47 -11.71 -11.09
N VAL A 254 2.27 -10.80 -11.63
CA VAL A 254 3.71 -10.73 -11.35
C VAL A 254 4.03 -9.36 -10.78
N GLY A 255 4.93 -9.31 -9.81
CA GLY A 255 5.42 -8.05 -9.32
C GLY A 255 6.75 -8.16 -8.61
N PHE A 256 7.27 -6.99 -8.27
CA PHE A 256 8.56 -6.83 -7.63
C PHE A 256 8.44 -5.80 -6.51
N VAL A 257 9.02 -6.11 -5.37
CA VAL A 257 9.06 -5.25 -4.19
C VAL A 257 10.49 -4.87 -3.91
N ILE A 258 10.73 -3.58 -3.66
CA ILE A 258 12.02 -3.07 -3.20
C ILE A 258 11.79 -2.22 -1.96
N GLY A 259 12.53 -2.50 -0.89
CA GLY A 259 12.56 -1.70 0.31
C GLY A 259 13.04 -0.29 0.00
N LEU A 260 12.30 0.72 0.44
CA LEU A 260 12.62 2.13 0.23
C LEU A 260 13.79 2.59 1.12
N ASP A 261 14.42 1.72 1.89
CA ASP A 261 15.70 1.91 2.55
C ASP A 261 16.92 1.64 1.64
N TYR A 262 16.72 1.41 0.33
CA TYR A 262 17.82 1.25 -0.62
C TYR A 262 18.71 2.50 -0.66
N LYS A 263 20.02 2.29 -0.84
CA LYS A 263 21.03 3.36 -0.71
C LYS A 263 21.41 4.04 -2.02
N ASN A 264 21.43 3.29 -3.12
CA ASN A 264 21.94 3.77 -4.40
C ASN A 264 20.92 4.72 -5.07
N PRO A 265 21.21 6.02 -5.25
CA PRO A 265 20.27 6.96 -5.88
C PRO A 265 20.01 6.68 -7.38
N TYR A 266 20.83 5.85 -8.02
CA TYR A 266 20.64 5.41 -9.41
C TYR A 266 19.73 4.18 -9.54
N LEU A 267 19.30 3.56 -8.44
CA LEU A 267 18.38 2.43 -8.47
C LEU A 267 16.98 2.90 -8.94
N SER A 268 16.43 2.22 -9.95
CA SER A 268 15.04 2.40 -10.35
C SER A 268 14.27 1.11 -10.06
N PRO A 269 13.29 1.13 -9.14
CA PRO A 269 12.45 -0.03 -8.88
C PRO A 269 11.67 -0.50 -10.11
N TYR A 270 11.32 0.43 -10.99
CA TYR A 270 10.70 0.13 -12.27
C TYR A 270 11.63 -0.72 -13.15
N ASP A 271 12.85 -0.24 -13.37
CA ASP A 271 13.78 -0.91 -14.27
C ASP A 271 14.30 -2.24 -13.69
N GLU A 272 14.43 -2.35 -12.36
CA GLU A 272 14.74 -3.63 -11.70
C GLU A 272 13.62 -4.66 -11.93
N PHE A 273 12.36 -4.26 -11.82
CA PHE A 273 11.24 -5.15 -12.13
C PHE A 273 11.22 -5.56 -13.60
N GLN A 274 11.45 -4.64 -14.53
CA GLN A 274 11.53 -5.00 -15.95
C GLN A 274 12.70 -5.96 -16.19
N ARG A 275 13.89 -5.67 -15.66
CA ARG A 275 15.08 -6.53 -15.74
C ARG A 275 14.84 -7.92 -15.16
N PHE A 276 14.16 -8.02 -14.01
CA PHE A 276 13.81 -9.28 -13.37
C PHE A 276 13.08 -10.25 -14.32
N LYS A 277 12.14 -9.75 -15.14
CA LYS A 277 11.37 -10.59 -16.07
C LYS A 277 12.22 -11.24 -17.15
N LEU A 278 13.44 -10.76 -17.41
CA LEU A 278 14.38 -11.37 -18.35
C LEU A 278 15.13 -12.58 -17.77
N HIS A 279 15.02 -12.84 -16.46
CA HIS A 279 15.72 -13.94 -15.81
C HIS A 279 15.34 -15.30 -16.46
N PRO A 280 16.29 -16.22 -16.73
CA PRO A 280 16.00 -17.49 -17.42
C PRO A 280 14.95 -18.40 -16.76
N LYS A 281 14.77 -18.30 -15.43
CA LYS A 281 13.75 -19.05 -14.69
C LYS A 281 12.36 -18.40 -14.72
N ILE A 282 12.26 -17.16 -15.20
CA ILE A 282 11.05 -16.33 -15.11
C ILE A 282 10.54 -16.01 -16.52
N ARG A 283 11.43 -15.57 -17.40
CA ARG A 283 11.17 -15.22 -18.81
C ARG A 283 10.26 -16.22 -19.53
N PRO A 284 10.42 -17.55 -19.39
CA PRO A 284 9.58 -18.51 -20.08
C PRO A 284 8.09 -18.36 -19.80
N VAL A 285 7.67 -17.85 -18.63
CA VAL A 285 6.24 -17.66 -18.30
C VAL A 285 5.57 -16.65 -19.25
N PHE A 286 6.32 -15.65 -19.74
CA PHE A 286 5.77 -14.52 -20.49
C PHE A 286 5.89 -14.65 -22.01
N GLU A 287 6.66 -15.59 -22.54
CA GLU A 287 6.84 -15.68 -24.01
C GLU A 287 5.53 -16.11 -24.67
N GLY A 288 5.08 -15.34 -25.67
CA GLY A 288 3.76 -15.51 -26.29
C GLY A 288 2.58 -15.00 -25.43
N GLY A 289 2.87 -14.44 -24.24
CA GLY A 289 1.88 -13.80 -23.38
C GLY A 289 1.62 -12.35 -23.76
N LYS A 290 0.57 -11.79 -23.15
CA LYS A 290 0.17 -10.39 -23.30
C LYS A 290 0.07 -9.74 -21.93
N ARG A 291 0.79 -8.64 -21.73
CA ARG A 291 0.60 -7.76 -20.58
C ARG A 291 -0.72 -7.01 -20.72
N ILE A 292 -1.57 -7.06 -19.69
CA ILE A 292 -2.92 -6.50 -19.72
C ILE A 292 -3.16 -5.38 -18.71
N SER A 293 -2.37 -5.30 -17.64
CA SER A 293 -2.47 -4.20 -16.68
C SER A 293 -1.13 -3.94 -16.01
N TYR A 294 -0.97 -2.71 -15.51
CA TYR A 294 0.19 -2.25 -14.76
C TYR A 294 -0.26 -1.38 -13.58
N GLY A 295 0.47 -1.42 -12.47
CA GLY A 295 0.33 -0.44 -11.40
C GLY A 295 1.44 -0.53 -10.38
N ALA A 296 1.45 0.42 -9.45
CA ALA A 296 2.38 0.41 -8.33
C ALA A 296 1.75 0.97 -7.04
N ARG A 297 2.21 0.48 -5.89
CA ARG A 297 1.76 0.93 -4.57
C ARG A 297 2.85 0.70 -3.53
N ALA A 298 3.08 1.68 -2.66
CA ALA A 298 3.89 1.47 -1.48
C ALA A 298 3.22 0.50 -0.51
N LEU A 299 4.02 -0.22 0.26
CA LEU A 299 3.58 -1.12 1.32
C LEU A 299 4.41 -0.92 2.58
N ASN A 300 3.83 -1.16 3.75
CA ASN A 300 4.52 -1.06 5.03
C ASN A 300 5.42 -2.30 5.24
N GLU A 301 6.61 -2.10 5.80
CA GLU A 301 7.55 -3.16 6.15
C GLU A 301 8.04 -3.05 7.61
N GLY A 302 7.65 -2.00 8.33
CA GLY A 302 8.13 -1.74 9.69
C GLY A 302 7.54 -2.66 10.77
N GLY A 303 6.37 -3.25 10.51
CA GLY A 303 5.76 -4.22 11.41
C GLY A 303 5.42 -3.66 12.80
N LEU A 304 5.48 -4.52 13.83
CA LEU A 304 5.02 -4.18 15.17
C LEU A 304 5.77 -2.97 15.78
N GLN A 305 7.08 -2.85 15.53
CA GLN A 305 7.90 -1.75 16.07
C GLN A 305 7.47 -0.37 15.58
N SER A 306 6.81 -0.32 14.43
CA SER A 306 6.44 0.92 13.74
C SER A 306 4.96 1.26 13.87
N LEU A 307 4.16 0.44 14.57
CA LEU A 307 2.76 0.74 14.82
C LEU A 307 2.66 2.00 15.71
N PRO A 308 1.94 3.05 15.26
CA PRO A 308 1.69 4.22 16.09
C PRO A 308 0.64 3.91 17.17
N LYS A 309 0.38 4.89 18.04
CA LYS A 309 -0.86 4.92 18.82
C LYS A 309 -2.06 4.89 17.85
N LEU A 310 -2.93 3.91 18.03
CA LEU A 310 -3.98 3.59 17.06
C LEU A 310 -5.28 4.41 17.22
N ALA A 311 -5.46 5.04 18.38
CA ALA A 311 -6.64 5.83 18.72
C ALA A 311 -6.22 7.19 19.26
N PHE A 312 -7.03 8.20 18.96
CA PHE A 312 -6.85 9.60 19.35
C PHE A 312 -8.24 10.25 19.49
N PRO A 313 -8.33 11.47 20.04
CA PRO A 313 -9.61 12.10 20.33
C PRO A 313 -10.46 12.25 19.05
N GLY A 314 -11.60 11.55 18.98
CA GLY A 314 -12.50 11.58 17.83
C GLY A 314 -12.13 10.67 16.64
N GLY A 315 -11.08 9.85 16.72
CA GLY A 315 -10.73 8.97 15.60
C GLY A 315 -9.73 7.84 15.86
N VAL A 316 -9.53 7.03 14.82
CA VAL A 316 -8.65 5.84 14.85
C VAL A 316 -7.93 5.63 13.52
N LEU A 317 -6.74 5.01 13.58
CA LEU A 317 -6.01 4.49 12.41
C LEU A 317 -6.25 2.98 12.27
N ILE A 318 -6.65 2.54 11.07
CA ILE A 318 -6.90 1.12 10.77
C ILE A 318 -6.18 0.64 9.51
N GLY A 319 -5.88 -0.66 9.47
CA GLY A 319 -5.23 -1.30 8.33
C GLY A 319 -3.80 -0.85 8.08
N CYS A 320 -3.43 -0.76 6.80
CA CYS A 320 -2.10 -0.32 6.39
C CYS A 320 -1.83 1.17 6.67
N GLU A 321 -2.86 1.94 7.05
CA GLU A 321 -2.68 3.29 7.60
C GLU A 321 -1.87 3.23 8.89
N ALA A 322 -2.32 2.39 9.84
CA ALA A 322 -1.57 2.08 11.05
C ALA A 322 -0.30 1.25 10.75
N GLY A 323 -0.33 0.44 9.69
CA GLY A 323 0.79 -0.40 9.26
C GLY A 323 0.73 -1.83 9.77
N THR A 324 -0.46 -2.44 9.74
CA THR A 324 -0.69 -3.81 10.24
C THR A 324 -0.17 -4.92 9.31
N LEU A 325 0.75 -4.64 8.38
CA LEU A 325 1.23 -5.62 7.40
C LEU A 325 2.20 -6.63 8.05
N ASN A 326 1.99 -7.92 7.80
CA ASN A 326 2.96 -8.96 8.12
C ASN A 326 3.95 -9.10 6.96
N MET A 327 5.13 -8.49 7.11
CA MET A 327 6.15 -8.43 6.08
C MET A 327 6.60 -9.82 5.61
N PRO A 328 7.07 -10.76 6.46
CA PRO A 328 7.54 -12.06 5.99
C PRO A 328 6.46 -12.87 5.28
N LYS A 329 5.18 -12.70 5.62
CA LYS A 329 4.08 -13.32 4.87
C LYS A 329 3.80 -12.65 3.52
N ILE A 330 4.23 -11.40 3.36
CA ILE A 330 3.81 -10.43 2.33
C ILE A 330 2.28 -10.29 2.33
N LYS A 331 1.68 -10.22 3.53
CA LYS A 331 0.23 -10.18 3.72
C LYS A 331 -0.17 -9.13 4.74
N GLY A 332 -0.99 -8.18 4.32
CA GLY A 332 -1.61 -7.16 5.19
C GLY A 332 -3.13 -7.12 5.13
N THR A 333 -3.76 -7.82 4.19
CA THR A 333 -5.21 -7.73 3.98
C THR A 333 -6.01 -8.27 5.16
N HIS A 334 -5.68 -9.46 5.65
CA HIS A 334 -6.40 -10.12 6.75
C HIS A 334 -6.23 -9.38 8.08
N THR A 335 -5.02 -8.90 8.37
CA THR A 335 -4.76 -8.07 9.56
C THR A 335 -5.45 -6.71 9.44
N ALA A 336 -5.52 -6.12 8.24
CA ALA A 336 -6.22 -4.88 7.99
C ALA A 336 -7.73 -5.01 8.20
N MET A 337 -8.36 -6.04 7.64
CA MET A 337 -9.77 -6.34 7.88
C MET A 337 -10.06 -6.50 9.37
N LYS A 338 -9.25 -7.29 10.08
CA LYS A 338 -9.45 -7.52 11.51
C LYS A 338 -9.29 -6.23 12.33
N SER A 339 -8.33 -5.36 11.98
CA SER A 339 -8.20 -4.07 12.65
C SER A 339 -9.44 -3.17 12.47
N GLY A 340 -10.05 -3.17 11.28
CA GLY A 340 -11.29 -2.44 11.02
C GLY A 340 -12.47 -3.00 11.82
N MET A 341 -12.58 -4.33 11.92
CA MET A 341 -13.60 -4.98 12.75
C MET A 341 -13.48 -4.60 14.23
N LEU A 342 -12.26 -4.59 14.78
CA LEU A 342 -12.02 -4.23 16.18
C LEU A 342 -12.32 -2.76 16.47
N ALA A 343 -12.02 -1.87 15.52
CA ALA A 343 -12.37 -0.46 15.63
C ALA A 343 -13.89 -0.26 15.61
N ALA A 344 -14.60 -0.97 14.73
CA ALA A 344 -16.06 -0.96 14.67
C ALA A 344 -16.70 -1.49 15.97
N GLU A 345 -16.18 -2.58 16.53
CA GLU A 345 -16.61 -3.11 17.83
C GLU A 345 -16.43 -2.09 18.97
N ALA A 346 -15.28 -1.39 19.01
CA ALA A 346 -15.01 -0.37 20.00
C ALA A 346 -15.93 0.86 19.86
N ALA A 347 -16.14 1.34 18.63
CA ALA A 347 -17.04 2.46 18.38
C ALA A 347 -18.50 2.09 18.65
N PHE A 348 -18.94 0.90 18.27
CA PHE A 348 -20.28 0.41 18.58
C PHE A 348 -20.57 0.41 20.08
N ALA A 349 -19.62 -0.07 20.89
CA ALA A 349 -19.72 -0.06 22.35
C ALA A 349 -19.82 1.37 22.89
N ALA A 350 -18.93 2.27 22.42
CA ALA A 350 -18.93 3.67 22.85
C ALA A 350 -20.24 4.40 22.50
N LEU A 351 -20.71 4.29 21.25
CA LEU A 351 -21.97 4.87 20.80
C LEU A 351 -23.16 4.26 21.55
N SER A 352 -23.07 2.97 21.89
CA SER A 352 -24.10 2.27 22.66
C SER A 352 -24.23 2.77 24.09
N GLU A 353 -23.17 3.33 24.66
CA GLU A 353 -23.13 3.98 25.97
C GLU A 353 -23.56 5.46 25.91
N GLY A 354 -23.93 5.95 24.73
CA GLY A 354 -24.35 7.35 24.53
C GLY A 354 -23.17 8.33 24.40
N ARG A 355 -21.96 7.85 24.06
CA ARG A 355 -20.83 8.73 23.77
C ARG A 355 -21.08 9.47 22.44
N GLU A 356 -20.77 10.77 22.43
CA GLU A 356 -21.04 11.68 21.31
C GLU A 356 -19.78 12.01 20.49
N GLY A 357 -18.69 11.27 20.69
CA GLY A 357 -17.42 11.53 20.01
C GLY A 357 -16.49 12.50 20.74
N GLY A 358 -15.41 12.88 20.08
CA GLY A 358 -14.38 13.81 20.61
C GLY A 358 -13.41 13.19 21.63
N ASP A 359 -13.72 12.02 22.18
CA ASP A 359 -12.87 11.27 23.10
C ASP A 359 -12.18 10.07 22.42
N GLU A 360 -11.27 9.38 23.13
CA GLU A 360 -10.49 8.28 22.57
C GLU A 360 -11.22 6.93 22.67
N LEU A 361 -11.16 6.12 21.61
CA LEU A 361 -11.64 4.74 21.60
C LEU A 361 -10.60 3.75 22.15
N ASN A 362 -10.25 3.88 23.44
CA ASN A 362 -9.20 3.08 24.10
C ASN A 362 -9.40 1.56 24.03
N ALA A 363 -10.65 1.09 23.96
CA ALA A 363 -10.96 -0.33 23.82
C ALA A 363 -10.38 -0.95 22.53
N TYR A 364 -10.23 -0.17 21.44
CA TYR A 364 -9.66 -0.65 20.18
C TYR A 364 -8.19 -1.12 20.33
N PRO A 365 -7.22 -0.27 20.73
CA PRO A 365 -5.84 -0.72 20.89
C PRO A 365 -5.67 -1.79 21.98
N GLU A 366 -6.50 -1.78 23.03
CA GLU A 366 -6.48 -2.84 24.06
C GLU A 366 -6.91 -4.20 23.50
N ASN A 367 -7.99 -4.25 22.72
CA ASN A 367 -8.48 -5.47 22.11
C ASN A 367 -7.55 -5.94 21.00
N PHE A 368 -6.97 -5.03 20.21
CA PHE A 368 -5.96 -5.35 19.20
C PHE A 368 -4.81 -6.19 19.78
N ARG A 369 -4.24 -5.78 20.93
CA ARG A 369 -3.14 -6.49 21.61
C ARG A 369 -3.49 -7.92 22.05
N LYS A 370 -4.77 -8.21 22.25
CA LYS A 370 -5.29 -9.53 22.67
C LYS A 370 -5.58 -10.45 21.49
N THR A 371 -5.52 -9.94 20.25
CA THR A 371 -5.87 -10.72 19.06
C THR A 371 -4.72 -11.50 18.46
N TRP A 372 -5.07 -12.43 17.57
CA TRP A 372 -4.10 -13.12 16.73
C TRP A 372 -3.32 -12.19 15.80
N VAL A 373 -3.82 -10.98 15.49
CA VAL A 373 -3.08 -10.00 14.67
C VAL A 373 -1.84 -9.54 15.41
N HIS A 374 -1.96 -9.22 16.69
CA HIS A 374 -0.83 -8.80 17.50
C HIS A 374 0.19 -9.93 17.69
N ASP A 375 -0.23 -11.16 18.01
CA ASP A 375 0.70 -12.32 18.08
C ASP A 375 1.39 -12.56 16.74
N GLU A 376 0.68 -12.42 15.62
CA GLU A 376 1.23 -12.58 14.29
C GLU A 376 2.30 -11.52 13.96
N LEU A 377 2.02 -10.23 14.20
CA LEU A 377 2.98 -9.14 13.99
C LEU A 377 4.17 -9.24 14.96
N TYR A 378 3.91 -9.61 16.22
CA TYR A 378 4.96 -9.86 17.20
C TYR A 378 5.91 -10.94 16.72
N ARG A 379 5.40 -12.06 16.21
CA ARG A 379 6.24 -13.16 15.74
C ARG A 379 7.04 -12.79 14.50
N ALA A 380 6.56 -11.89 13.66
CA ALA A 380 7.25 -11.42 12.46
C ALA A 380 8.29 -10.31 12.72
N ARG A 381 8.24 -9.65 13.89
CA ARG A 381 8.88 -8.35 14.15
C ARG A 381 10.39 -8.28 13.85
N ASN A 382 11.13 -9.37 14.04
CA ASN A 382 12.58 -9.36 13.87
C ASN A 382 13.03 -9.65 12.43
N VAL A 383 12.13 -10.08 11.53
CA VAL A 383 12.53 -10.51 10.19
C VAL A 383 13.03 -9.32 9.36
N ARG A 384 12.22 -8.27 9.16
CA ARG A 384 12.62 -7.11 8.34
C ARG A 384 13.88 -6.41 8.86
N PRO A 385 14.01 -6.07 10.16
CA PRO A 385 15.22 -5.41 10.66
C PRO A 385 16.50 -6.25 10.55
N ALA A 386 16.41 -7.57 10.41
CA ALA A 386 17.59 -8.43 10.24
C ALA A 386 18.24 -8.26 8.86
N PHE A 387 17.47 -7.85 7.84
CA PHE A 387 17.98 -7.62 6.49
C PHE A 387 18.87 -6.38 6.36
N ARG A 388 19.04 -5.58 7.44
CA ARG A 388 20.10 -4.56 7.50
C ARG A 388 21.51 -5.17 7.34
N TRP A 389 21.66 -6.45 7.65
CA TRP A 389 22.90 -7.22 7.50
C TRP A 389 23.05 -7.83 6.09
N GLY A 390 22.16 -7.48 5.17
CA GLY A 390 22.09 -8.04 3.82
C GLY A 390 21.30 -9.34 3.74
N LEU A 391 21.05 -9.78 2.50
CA LEU A 391 20.21 -10.93 2.15
C LEU A 391 20.61 -12.20 2.91
N TRP A 392 21.88 -12.56 2.90
CA TRP A 392 22.34 -13.85 3.43
C TRP A 392 22.28 -13.92 4.95
N LEU A 393 22.80 -12.89 5.65
CA LEU A 393 22.76 -12.84 7.11
C LEU A 393 21.34 -12.63 7.62
N GLY A 394 20.53 -11.82 6.93
CA GLY A 394 19.11 -11.65 7.22
C GLY A 394 18.33 -12.96 7.06
N THR A 395 18.61 -13.74 6.02
CA THR A 395 18.00 -15.07 5.80
C THR A 395 18.40 -16.06 6.88
N LEU A 396 19.69 -16.12 7.24
CA LEU A 396 20.19 -16.99 8.31
C LEU A 396 19.51 -16.64 9.65
N TYR A 397 19.46 -15.35 9.98
CA TYR A 397 18.78 -14.88 11.18
C TYR A 397 17.29 -15.20 11.15
N THR A 398 16.63 -15.04 10.00
CA THR A 398 15.21 -15.40 9.83
C THR A 398 14.98 -16.88 10.16
N GLY A 399 15.88 -17.78 9.73
CA GLY A 399 15.84 -19.19 10.12
C GLY A 399 15.96 -19.37 11.64
N ILE A 400 16.89 -18.69 12.29
CA ILE A 400 17.07 -18.73 13.75
C ILE A 400 15.81 -18.21 14.47
N ASP A 401 15.31 -17.03 14.11
CA ASP A 401 14.17 -16.42 14.78
C ASP A 401 12.86 -17.19 14.51
N GLN A 402 12.57 -17.56 13.26
CA GLN A 402 11.28 -18.14 12.87
C GLN A 402 11.20 -19.65 13.06
N ILE A 403 12.31 -20.40 12.95
CA ILE A 403 12.30 -21.86 13.09
C ILE A 403 12.67 -22.24 14.52
N LEU A 404 13.81 -21.76 15.02
CA LEU A 404 14.30 -22.12 16.37
C LEU A 404 13.48 -21.41 17.46
N PHE A 405 13.32 -20.09 17.39
CA PHE A 405 12.57 -19.32 18.40
C PHE A 405 11.07 -19.19 18.10
N ARG A 406 10.60 -19.64 16.92
CA ARG A 406 9.19 -19.53 16.49
C ARG A 406 8.62 -18.10 16.55
N GLY A 407 9.47 -17.10 16.27
CA GLY A 407 9.18 -15.67 16.34
C GLY A 407 9.13 -15.10 17.77
N ARG A 408 9.54 -15.87 18.78
CA ARG A 408 9.47 -15.50 20.20
C ARG A 408 10.85 -15.28 20.83
N ALA A 409 11.82 -14.83 20.03
CA ALA A 409 13.12 -14.43 20.57
C ALA A 409 12.93 -13.40 21.70
N PRO A 410 13.74 -13.44 22.78
CA PRO A 410 13.55 -12.58 23.96
C PRO A 410 14.03 -11.13 23.75
N TRP A 411 14.17 -10.70 22.50
CA TRP A 411 14.59 -9.36 22.10
C TRP A 411 13.75 -8.87 20.91
N THR A 412 13.84 -7.57 20.64
CA THR A 412 13.25 -6.93 19.46
C THR A 412 14.34 -6.13 18.75
N LEU A 413 14.60 -6.46 17.49
CA LEU A 413 15.52 -5.70 16.64
C LEU A 413 14.89 -4.37 16.23
N ARG A 414 15.73 -3.33 16.09
CA ARG A 414 15.29 -1.97 15.72
C ARG A 414 15.55 -1.63 14.26
N HIS A 415 14.70 -0.87 13.56
CA HIS A 415 15.01 -0.38 12.20
C HIS A 415 16.11 0.69 12.24
N GLY A 416 15.97 1.68 13.12
CA GLY A 416 17.00 2.69 13.43
C GLY A 416 17.02 3.95 12.57
N HIS A 417 16.36 4.00 11.42
CA HIS A 417 16.24 5.19 10.56
C HIS A 417 14.93 5.17 9.76
N ALA A 418 14.54 6.31 9.18
CA ALA A 418 13.49 6.38 8.17
C ALA A 418 14.05 6.08 6.77
N ASP A 419 13.18 5.72 5.83
CA ASP A 419 13.61 5.32 4.48
C ASP A 419 14.26 6.47 3.68
N HIS A 420 13.76 7.71 3.82
CA HIS A 420 14.32 8.88 3.14
C HIS A 420 15.77 9.19 3.56
N GLU A 421 16.18 8.76 4.75
CA GLU A 421 17.51 9.04 5.31
C GLU A 421 18.60 8.11 4.75
N SER A 422 18.23 7.12 3.92
CA SER A 422 19.12 6.02 3.53
C SER A 422 19.97 6.26 2.27
N LEU A 423 19.65 7.26 1.44
CA LEU A 423 20.40 7.50 0.20
C LEU A 423 21.82 8.01 0.47
N VAL A 424 22.79 7.46 -0.26
CA VAL A 424 24.16 7.99 -0.29
C VAL A 424 24.33 9.01 -1.42
N GLY A 425 25.40 9.81 -1.39
CA GLY A 425 25.67 10.79 -2.45
C GLY A 425 25.92 10.15 -3.82
N LYS A 426 25.62 10.87 -4.90
CA LYS A 426 25.79 10.40 -6.29
C LYS A 426 27.23 10.03 -6.65
N THR A 427 28.21 10.58 -5.93
CA THR A 427 29.65 10.31 -6.07
C THR A 427 30.11 9.07 -5.30
N GLU A 428 29.32 8.60 -4.32
CA GLU A 428 29.58 7.39 -3.53
C GLU A 428 28.87 6.15 -4.11
N ALA A 429 28.01 6.35 -5.11
CA ALA A 429 27.21 5.33 -5.74
C ALA A 429 27.65 5.05 -7.18
N GLN A 430 27.47 3.82 -7.62
CA GLN A 430 27.71 3.41 -9.00
C GLN A 430 26.41 3.49 -9.81
N PRO A 431 26.37 4.20 -10.95
CA PRO A 431 25.24 4.18 -11.86
C PRO A 431 24.91 2.76 -12.33
N ILE A 432 23.62 2.45 -12.45
CA ILE A 432 23.15 1.14 -12.89
C ILE A 432 22.72 1.26 -14.36
N ALA A 433 23.36 0.48 -15.24
CA ALA A 433 23.00 0.41 -16.65
C ALA A 433 21.86 -0.60 -16.85
N TYR A 434 20.63 -0.10 -16.96
CA TYR A 434 19.47 -0.93 -17.26
C TYR A 434 19.37 -1.24 -18.76
N PRO A 435 18.98 -2.48 -19.14
CA PRO A 435 18.75 -2.82 -20.53
C PRO A 435 17.56 -2.03 -21.09
N LYS A 436 17.63 -1.67 -22.38
CA LYS A 436 16.48 -1.07 -23.07
C LYS A 436 15.32 -2.07 -23.12
N PRO A 437 14.07 -1.61 -22.98
CA PRO A 437 12.91 -2.49 -23.10
C PRO A 437 12.82 -3.10 -24.51
N ASP A 438 12.41 -4.36 -24.60
CA ASP A 438 12.24 -5.07 -25.87
C ASP A 438 10.84 -4.92 -26.49
N GLY A 439 9.90 -4.33 -25.75
CA GLY A 439 8.51 -4.14 -26.18
C GLY A 439 7.67 -5.42 -26.18
N VAL A 440 8.22 -6.53 -25.67
CA VAL A 440 7.58 -7.86 -25.67
C VAL A 440 7.47 -8.41 -24.26
N ILE A 441 8.57 -8.46 -23.53
CA ILE A 441 8.65 -8.91 -22.13
C ILE A 441 8.90 -7.72 -21.21
N THR A 442 9.74 -6.79 -21.65
CA THR A 442 10.09 -5.55 -20.95
C THR A 442 9.58 -4.34 -21.70
N PHE A 443 9.14 -3.33 -20.97
CA PHE A 443 8.44 -2.18 -21.53
C PHE A 443 8.99 -0.89 -20.93
N ASP A 444 8.76 0.22 -21.64
CA ASP A 444 9.03 1.55 -21.12
C ASP A 444 7.94 1.99 -20.12
N ARG A 445 8.28 2.97 -19.30
CA ARG A 445 7.43 3.46 -18.22
C ARG A 445 6.12 4.08 -18.72
N MET A 446 6.11 4.76 -19.87
CA MET A 446 4.92 5.44 -20.36
C MET A 446 3.89 4.45 -20.92
N SER A 447 4.33 3.42 -21.65
CA SER A 447 3.43 2.33 -22.06
C SER A 447 2.91 1.52 -20.86
N SER A 448 3.68 1.44 -19.78
CA SER A 448 3.19 0.93 -18.48
C SER A 448 2.11 1.81 -17.86
N VAL A 449 2.34 3.12 -17.76
CA VAL A 449 1.36 4.07 -17.18
C VAL A 449 0.04 4.02 -17.94
N PHE A 450 0.07 3.90 -19.26
CA PHE A 450 -1.14 3.70 -20.06
C PHE A 450 -1.98 2.50 -19.58
N LEU A 451 -1.35 1.36 -19.24
CA LEU A 451 -2.02 0.15 -18.74
C LEU A 451 -2.48 0.23 -17.27
N SER A 452 -2.22 1.35 -16.59
CA SER A 452 -2.83 1.66 -15.28
C SER A 452 -4.17 2.36 -15.40
N ASN A 453 -4.54 2.80 -16.62
CA ASN A 453 -5.68 3.67 -16.88
C ASN A 453 -5.74 4.89 -15.94
N THR A 454 -4.57 5.41 -15.54
CA THR A 454 -4.52 6.59 -14.68
C THR A 454 -4.85 7.83 -15.48
N ASN A 455 -5.71 8.68 -14.92
CA ASN A 455 -6.05 9.96 -15.51
C ASN A 455 -6.45 10.98 -14.42
N HIS A 456 -6.28 12.26 -14.72
CA HIS A 456 -6.64 13.38 -13.86
C HIS A 456 -7.20 14.49 -14.74
N GLU A 457 -8.03 15.38 -14.18
CA GLU A 457 -8.34 16.67 -14.84
C GLU A 457 -7.02 17.42 -15.08
N GLU A 458 -6.77 17.87 -16.31
CA GLU A 458 -5.50 18.48 -16.70
C GLU A 458 -5.33 19.87 -16.07
N ASN A 459 -6.42 20.62 -15.97
CA ASN A 459 -6.41 21.95 -15.40
C ASN A 459 -6.80 21.94 -13.92
N GLN A 460 -6.02 21.26 -13.08
CA GLN A 460 -6.18 21.26 -11.62
C GLN A 460 -4.85 21.55 -10.89
N PRO A 461 -4.87 22.01 -9.63
CA PRO A 461 -3.67 22.16 -8.83
C PRO A 461 -2.84 20.87 -8.74
N VAL A 462 -1.52 21.00 -8.79
CA VAL A 462 -0.61 19.84 -8.70
C VAL A 462 -0.64 19.27 -7.29
N HIS A 463 -1.16 18.06 -7.15
CA HIS A 463 -1.28 17.34 -5.87
C HIS A 463 0.06 16.78 -5.31
N LEU A 464 1.16 17.01 -6.03
CA LEU A 464 2.53 16.69 -5.61
C LEU A 464 3.20 17.99 -5.16
N VAL A 465 2.80 18.50 -3.99
CA VAL A 465 3.17 19.84 -3.53
C VAL A 465 4.62 19.84 -3.03
N LEU A 466 5.43 20.78 -3.51
CA LEU A 466 6.78 20.99 -3.00
C LEU A 466 6.75 22.05 -1.88
N LYS A 467 7.42 21.79 -0.76
CA LYS A 467 7.61 22.79 0.30
C LYS A 467 8.52 23.93 -0.17
N ASP A 468 9.57 23.60 -0.92
CA ASP A 468 10.48 24.52 -1.60
C ASP A 468 10.88 23.94 -2.97
N SER A 469 10.55 24.65 -4.04
CA SER A 469 10.81 24.21 -5.41
C SER A 469 12.30 24.13 -5.77
N ARG A 470 13.15 24.90 -5.08
CA ARG A 470 14.59 24.95 -5.35
C ARG A 470 15.32 23.69 -4.89
N VAL A 471 14.82 23.04 -3.84
CA VAL A 471 15.43 21.83 -3.25
C VAL A 471 15.57 20.69 -4.26
N ALA A 472 14.64 20.59 -5.22
CA ALA A 472 14.72 19.59 -6.30
C ALA A 472 16.02 19.72 -7.13
N ILE A 473 16.53 20.94 -7.28
CA ILE A 473 17.74 21.22 -8.05
C ILE A 473 18.94 21.33 -7.12
N ASP A 474 18.86 22.23 -6.14
CA ASP A 474 19.96 22.61 -5.27
C ASP A 474 20.44 21.46 -4.37
N VAL A 475 19.56 20.49 -4.09
CA VAL A 475 19.88 19.33 -3.25
C VAL A 475 19.67 18.02 -3.99
N ASN A 476 18.47 17.74 -4.51
CA ASN A 476 18.17 16.42 -5.05
C ASN A 476 18.98 16.12 -6.32
N LEU A 477 18.97 17.02 -7.30
CA LEU A 477 19.81 16.88 -8.49
C LEU A 477 21.31 16.96 -8.14
N GLU A 478 21.71 17.96 -7.35
CA GLU A 478 23.13 18.18 -7.09
C GLU A 478 23.77 17.05 -6.27
N ARG A 479 23.13 16.58 -5.20
CA ARG A 479 23.71 15.57 -4.29
C ARG A 479 23.34 14.14 -4.66
N PHE A 480 22.14 13.91 -5.20
CA PHE A 480 21.59 12.56 -5.42
C PHE A 480 21.23 12.28 -6.88
N ASP A 481 21.52 13.19 -7.81
CA ASP A 481 21.18 13.04 -9.23
C ASP A 481 19.68 12.81 -9.49
N ALA A 482 18.82 13.56 -8.78
CA ALA A 482 17.36 13.59 -8.95
C ALA A 482 16.70 12.20 -8.86
N PRO A 483 16.79 11.52 -7.70
CA PRO A 483 16.26 10.17 -7.50
C PRO A 483 14.74 10.06 -7.78
N GLU A 484 14.00 11.17 -7.70
CA GLU A 484 12.58 11.30 -8.07
C GLU A 484 12.26 10.84 -9.49
N THR A 485 13.20 10.97 -10.41
CA THR A 485 13.07 10.50 -11.80
C THR A 485 13.14 8.98 -11.93
N ARG A 486 13.61 8.27 -10.88
CA ARG A 486 13.86 6.83 -10.88
C ARG A 486 12.98 6.05 -9.92
N TYR A 487 12.77 6.55 -8.70
CA TYR A 487 11.90 5.88 -7.74
C TYR A 487 10.42 6.02 -8.10
N CYS A 488 10.07 7.04 -8.89
CA CYS A 488 8.70 7.22 -9.33
C CYS A 488 8.35 6.14 -10.37
N PRO A 489 7.37 5.27 -10.08
CA PRO A 489 7.00 4.19 -11.00
C PRO A 489 6.28 4.70 -12.24
N ALA A 490 5.89 5.98 -12.28
CA ALA A 490 5.02 6.55 -13.31
C ALA A 490 5.62 7.72 -14.10
N GLY A 491 6.90 8.07 -13.88
CA GLY A 491 7.55 9.14 -14.64
C GLY A 491 6.89 10.51 -14.46
N VAL A 492 6.39 10.77 -13.24
CA VAL A 492 5.80 12.06 -12.87
C VAL A 492 6.85 13.16 -12.83
N TYR A 493 8.08 12.84 -12.44
CA TYR A 493 9.15 13.81 -12.23
C TYR A 493 10.18 13.72 -13.36
N GLU A 494 10.50 14.86 -13.96
CA GLU A 494 11.49 15.00 -15.01
C GLU A 494 12.35 16.24 -14.78
N ILE A 495 13.66 16.14 -15.01
CA ILE A 495 14.55 17.30 -15.03
C ILE A 495 14.66 17.78 -16.47
N VAL A 496 14.03 18.92 -16.76
CA VAL A 496 14.11 19.57 -18.08
C VAL A 496 15.15 20.68 -18.04
N ARG A 497 15.81 20.90 -19.17
CA ARG A 497 16.88 21.89 -19.37
C ARG A 497 16.54 22.74 -20.59
N ASP A 498 17.14 23.92 -20.69
CA ASP A 498 17.07 24.71 -21.91
C ASP A 498 17.86 24.06 -23.07
N ASP A 499 17.74 24.62 -24.28
CA ASP A 499 18.40 24.10 -25.49
C ASP A 499 19.94 24.04 -25.37
N ALA A 500 20.53 24.83 -24.47
CA ALA A 500 21.97 24.83 -24.18
C ALA A 500 22.37 23.78 -23.14
N GLY A 501 21.42 23.01 -22.59
CA GLY A 501 21.62 22.03 -21.51
C GLY A 501 21.82 22.67 -20.12
N ALA A 502 21.61 23.98 -20.00
CA ALA A 502 21.73 24.74 -18.77
C ALA A 502 20.37 24.85 -18.05
N ASN A 503 20.38 25.52 -16.90
CA ASN A 503 19.18 25.91 -16.14
C ASN A 503 18.20 24.75 -15.88
N PRO A 504 18.64 23.69 -15.16
CA PRO A 504 17.76 22.57 -14.86
C PRO A 504 16.57 23.02 -14.01
N ARG A 505 15.37 22.56 -14.36
CA ARG A 505 14.15 22.72 -13.56
C ARG A 505 13.41 21.38 -13.46
N LEU A 506 12.73 21.19 -12.34
CA LEU A 506 11.83 20.04 -12.16
C LEU A 506 10.51 20.31 -12.88
N GLN A 507 10.12 19.40 -13.76
CA GLN A 507 8.78 19.31 -14.36
C GLN A 507 8.00 18.22 -13.62
N ILE A 508 6.78 18.55 -13.20
CA ILE A 508 5.86 17.61 -12.54
C ILE A 508 4.69 17.32 -13.49
N ASN A 509 4.68 16.11 -14.03
CA ASN A 509 3.65 15.54 -14.89
C ASN A 509 2.60 14.83 -14.02
N ALA A 510 1.86 15.62 -13.23
CA ALA A 510 0.95 15.13 -12.20
C ALA A 510 -0.13 14.17 -12.73
N GLN A 511 -0.54 14.33 -13.99
CA GLN A 511 -1.53 13.49 -14.66
C GLN A 511 -1.15 12.00 -14.71
N ASN A 512 0.16 11.70 -14.68
CA ASN A 512 0.66 10.31 -14.72
C ASN A 512 0.62 9.63 -13.34
N CYS A 513 0.29 10.35 -12.26
CA CYS A 513 0.44 9.82 -10.90
C CYS A 513 -0.42 8.57 -10.68
N VAL A 514 0.18 7.46 -10.24
CA VAL A 514 -0.55 6.23 -9.88
C VAL A 514 -0.88 6.14 -8.38
N HIS A 515 -0.76 7.27 -7.67
CA HIS A 515 -1.05 7.36 -6.24
C HIS A 515 -0.24 6.39 -5.37
N CYS A 516 0.96 5.97 -5.79
CA CYS A 516 1.73 4.95 -5.07
C CYS A 516 2.28 5.40 -3.70
N LYS A 517 2.36 6.72 -3.46
CA LYS A 517 2.93 7.39 -2.28
C LYS A 517 4.46 7.33 -2.13
N THR A 518 5.19 6.70 -3.04
CA THR A 518 6.66 6.54 -2.95
C THR A 518 7.43 7.84 -2.85
N CYS A 519 7.06 8.88 -3.60
CA CYS A 519 7.75 10.16 -3.60
C CYS A 519 7.71 10.87 -2.24
N ASP A 520 6.57 10.79 -1.56
CA ASP A 520 6.37 11.31 -0.20
C ASP A 520 7.22 10.55 0.83
N ILE A 521 7.50 9.26 0.58
CA ILE A 521 8.27 8.39 1.47
C ILE A 521 9.78 8.52 1.24
N LYS A 522 10.21 8.56 -0.03
CA LYS A 522 11.61 8.33 -0.43
C LYS A 522 12.39 9.60 -0.77
N ASP A 523 11.73 10.74 -0.94
CA ASP A 523 12.42 12.02 -1.14
C ASP A 523 13.38 12.28 0.04
N PRO A 524 14.71 12.35 -0.20
CA PRO A 524 15.71 12.45 0.86
C PRO A 524 15.59 13.71 1.72
N THR A 525 14.85 14.70 1.24
CA THR A 525 14.64 15.98 1.93
C THR A 525 13.24 16.11 2.54
N GLN A 526 12.34 15.14 2.32
CA GLN A 526 10.92 15.21 2.68
C GLN A 526 10.27 16.54 2.23
N ASN A 527 10.65 17.01 1.04
CA ASN A 527 10.17 18.22 0.38
C ASN A 527 8.85 17.98 -0.36
N ILE A 528 8.64 16.78 -0.91
CA ILE A 528 7.40 16.38 -1.58
C ILE A 528 6.33 16.03 -0.53
N ASN A 529 5.20 16.73 -0.61
CA ASN A 529 3.99 16.46 0.13
C ASN A 529 2.90 15.95 -0.85
N TRP A 530 2.60 14.64 -0.80
CA TRP A 530 1.47 14.11 -1.56
C TRP A 530 0.17 14.47 -0.85
N VAL A 531 -0.72 15.16 -1.55
CA VAL A 531 -2.12 15.40 -1.17
C VAL A 531 -3.05 14.74 -2.19
N VAL A 532 -4.34 14.67 -1.87
CA VAL A 532 -5.32 14.13 -2.83
C VAL A 532 -5.53 15.13 -3.98
N PRO A 533 -5.58 14.69 -5.25
CA PRO A 533 -6.15 15.47 -6.34
C PRO A 533 -7.68 15.53 -6.22
N GLU A 534 -8.33 16.14 -7.21
CA GLU A 534 -9.78 16.01 -7.37
C GLU A 534 -10.21 14.53 -7.34
N GLY A 535 -11.32 14.27 -6.65
CA GLY A 535 -11.84 12.92 -6.47
C GLY A 535 -12.21 12.26 -7.80
N GLY A 536 -11.97 10.95 -7.89
CA GLY A 536 -12.11 10.18 -9.14
C GLY A 536 -10.85 10.17 -10.00
N GLY A 537 -9.92 11.12 -9.82
CA GLY A 537 -8.61 11.09 -10.45
C GLY A 537 -7.71 9.97 -9.92
N GLY A 538 -6.73 9.56 -10.72
CA GLY A 538 -5.78 8.51 -10.40
C GLY A 538 -5.97 7.23 -11.22
N PRO A 539 -5.33 6.12 -10.80
CA PRO A 539 -5.41 4.86 -11.52
C PRO A 539 -6.84 4.32 -11.57
N ASN A 540 -7.17 3.63 -12.67
CA ASN A 540 -8.39 2.85 -12.78
C ASN A 540 -8.02 1.38 -13.01
N TYR A 541 -7.57 0.74 -11.92
CA TYR A 541 -7.15 -0.63 -11.94
C TYR A 541 -8.35 -1.58 -12.08
N PRO A 542 -8.33 -2.50 -13.07
CA PRO A 542 -9.41 -3.47 -13.22
C PRO A 542 -9.31 -4.55 -12.14
N ASN A 543 -8.51 -5.60 -12.37
CA ASN A 543 -8.43 -6.78 -11.50
C ASN A 543 -7.08 -6.85 -10.75
N MET A 544 -6.61 -5.72 -10.23
CA MET A 544 -5.30 -5.60 -9.57
C MET A 544 -5.30 -5.93 -8.07
#